data_AF-A0AAN6E9W8-F1
#
_entry.id   AF-A0AAN6E9W8-F1
#
_cell.length_a   1.000
_cell.length_b   1.000
_cell.length_c   1.000
_cell.angle_alpha   90.00
_cell.angle_beta   90.00
_cell.angle_gamma   90.00
#
_symmetry.space_group_name_H-M   'P 1'
#
loop_
_entity.id
_entity.type
_entity.pdbx_description
1 polymer ?
#
loop_
_entity_poly.entity_id
_entity_poly.type
_entity_poly.pdbx_seq_one_letter_code
_entity_poly.pdbx_strand_id
1 'polypeptide(L)'
;RHYDQAHRNVCSVCRAILPSAHWLDLHIQEHHDAFFSARVARGEKAFACFLPACTRVFSRPQKRKLHMIDKHHFARSFNWSLVRSGLRSANSADVDRLASAFQRSVSFGRHGTQSRMQRPQNN
;
A
#
# COMPACT_ATOMS: atom_id res chain seq x y z
N ARG A 1 -0.96 -26.79 7.75
CA ARG A 1 -0.31 -26.90 6.41
C ARG A 1 -0.17 -25.48 5.86
N HIS A 2 1.04 -24.92 5.86
CA HIS A 2 1.36 -23.54 5.45
C HIS A 2 2.17 -23.60 4.14
N TYR A 3 1.51 -23.64 2.98
CA TYR A 3 2.24 -23.79 1.70
C TYR A 3 1.72 -22.98 0.49
N ASP A 4 0.77 -22.06 0.63
CA ASP A 4 0.05 -21.53 -0.56
C ASP A 4 -0.01 -20.00 -0.74
N GLN A 5 0.91 -19.23 -0.16
CA GLN A 5 0.90 -17.76 -0.33
C GLN A 5 2.06 -17.21 -1.18
N ALA A 6 3.11 -17.98 -1.42
CA ALA A 6 4.29 -17.52 -2.18
C ALA A 6 4.12 -17.59 -3.72
N HIS A 7 3.14 -18.34 -4.23
CA HIS A 7 2.94 -18.53 -5.68
C HIS A 7 1.78 -17.73 -6.29
N ARG A 8 0.99 -17.00 -5.48
CA ARG A 8 -0.23 -16.32 -5.99
C ARG A 8 0.01 -14.90 -6.50
N ASN A 9 1.06 -14.23 -6.02
CA ASN A 9 1.29 -12.80 -6.31
C ASN A 9 2.38 -12.62 -7.38
N VAL A 10 2.32 -13.40 -8.44
CA VAL A 10 3.28 -13.35 -9.55
C VAL A 10 2.64 -12.62 -10.72
N CYS A 11 3.33 -11.61 -11.27
CA CYS A 11 2.89 -10.92 -12.47
C CYS A 11 2.94 -11.87 -13.67
N SER A 12 1.82 -12.03 -14.37
CA SER A 12 1.72 -12.89 -15.56
C SER A 12 2.55 -12.37 -16.75
N VAL A 13 2.82 -11.05 -16.80
CA VAL A 13 3.53 -10.41 -17.91
C VAL A 13 5.05 -10.48 -17.74
N CYS A 14 5.57 -10.03 -16.59
CA CYS A 14 7.02 -9.94 -16.35
C CYS A 14 7.57 -10.99 -15.37
N ARG A 15 6.70 -11.85 -14.81
CA ARG A 15 7.04 -12.86 -13.79
C ARG A 15 7.67 -12.28 -12.52
N ALA A 16 7.48 -10.99 -12.26
CA ALA A 16 7.85 -10.38 -10.98
C ALA A 16 7.03 -11.00 -9.85
N ILE A 17 7.70 -11.36 -8.74
CA ILE A 17 7.05 -11.86 -7.53
C ILE A 17 6.79 -10.68 -6.61
N LEU A 18 5.55 -10.50 -6.15
CA LEU A 18 5.15 -9.39 -5.30
C LEU A 18 4.76 -9.88 -3.89
N PRO A 19 4.93 -9.03 -2.86
CA PRO A 19 4.66 -9.44 -1.47
C PRO A 19 3.20 -9.78 -1.18
N SER A 20 2.25 -9.11 -1.85
CA SER A 20 0.81 -9.33 -1.66
C SER A 20 0.02 -9.04 -2.93
N ALA A 21 -1.26 -9.44 -2.97
CA ALA A 21 -2.15 -9.19 -4.10
C ALA A 21 -2.29 -7.69 -4.42
N HIS A 22 -2.37 -6.85 -3.38
CA HIS A 22 -2.40 -5.39 -3.54
C HIS A 22 -1.14 -4.84 -4.24
N TRP A 23 0.02 -5.40 -3.91
CA TRP A 23 1.28 -5.01 -4.58
C TRP A 23 1.32 -5.47 -6.03
N LEU A 24 0.74 -6.64 -6.33
CA LEU A 24 0.56 -7.11 -7.69
C LEU A 24 -0.38 -6.19 -8.49
N ASP A 25 -1.50 -5.77 -7.92
CA ASP A 25 -2.44 -4.86 -8.58
C ASP A 25 -1.80 -3.49 -8.86
N LEU A 26 -1.07 -2.93 -7.89
CA LEU A 26 -0.31 -1.70 -8.08
C LEU A 26 0.75 -1.86 -9.17
N HIS A 27 1.46 -2.98 -9.18
CA HIS A 27 2.45 -3.28 -10.20
C HIS A 27 1.83 -3.34 -11.61
N ILE A 28 0.71 -4.06 -11.76
CA ILE A 28 0.00 -4.17 -13.05
C ILE A 28 -0.47 -2.79 -13.50
N GLN A 29 -1.09 -2.02 -12.61
CA GLN A 29 -1.57 -0.67 -12.93
C GLN A 29 -0.41 0.26 -13.30
N GLU A 30 0.70 0.26 -12.58
CA GLU A 30 1.78 1.24 -12.83
C GLU A 30 2.72 0.84 -13.98
N HIS A 31 2.86 -0.45 -14.27
CA HIS A 31 3.87 -0.96 -15.21
C HIS A 31 3.31 -1.69 -16.44
N HIS A 32 2.08 -2.19 -16.38
CA HIS A 32 1.49 -2.97 -17.47
C HIS A 32 0.18 -2.37 -18.01
N ASP A 33 -0.43 -1.41 -17.33
CA ASP A 33 -1.55 -0.65 -17.86
C ASP A 33 -1.05 0.51 -18.74
N ALA A 34 -1.19 0.34 -20.07
CA ALA A 34 -0.82 1.34 -21.06
C ALA A 34 -1.57 2.68 -20.88
N PHE A 35 -2.75 2.67 -20.26
CA PHE A 35 -3.52 3.88 -19.98
C PHE A 35 -3.07 4.60 -18.72
N PHE A 36 -2.22 3.99 -17.89
CA PHE A 36 -1.76 4.60 -16.65
C PHE A 36 -0.97 5.88 -16.90
N SER A 37 0.01 5.85 -17.82
CA SER A 37 0.77 7.03 -18.21
C SER A 37 -0.12 8.13 -18.78
N ALA A 38 -1.17 7.76 -19.53
CA ALA A 38 -2.14 8.72 -20.06
C ALA A 38 -2.99 9.36 -18.94
N ARG A 39 -3.46 8.57 -17.95
CA ARG A 39 -4.16 9.09 -16.76
C ARG A 39 -3.29 10.07 -15.98
N VAL A 40 -2.03 9.71 -15.74
CA VAL A 40 -1.06 10.57 -15.05
C VAL A 40 -0.79 11.84 -15.86
N ALA A 41 -0.65 11.75 -17.19
CA ALA A 41 -0.43 12.91 -18.06
C ALA A 41 -1.61 13.89 -18.06
N ARG A 42 -2.85 13.39 -17.90
CA ARG A 42 -4.05 14.22 -17.69
C ARG A 42 -4.14 14.85 -16.29
N GLY A 43 -3.22 14.51 -15.38
CA GLY A 43 -3.20 15.02 -14.01
C GLY A 43 -4.07 14.23 -13.04
N GLU A 44 -4.56 13.05 -13.42
CA GLU A 44 -5.35 12.20 -12.53
C GLU A 44 -4.49 11.59 -11.41
N LYS A 45 -5.11 11.31 -10.26
CA LYS A 45 -4.44 10.66 -9.12
C LYS A 45 -4.45 9.15 -9.32
N ALA A 46 -3.42 8.63 -9.97
CA ALA A 46 -3.32 7.20 -10.30
C ALA A 46 -2.46 6.38 -9.31
N PHE A 47 -1.62 7.01 -8.49
CA PHE A 47 -0.72 6.30 -7.57
C PHE A 47 -1.41 5.99 -6.24
N ALA A 48 -1.94 4.78 -6.07
CA ALA A 48 -2.53 4.35 -4.79
C ALA A 48 -1.47 4.04 -3.73
N CYS A 49 -1.85 4.14 -2.46
CA CYS A 49 -1.03 3.77 -1.31
C CYS A 49 -0.62 2.29 -1.35
N PHE A 50 0.54 1.94 -0.78
CA PHE A 50 1.03 0.55 -0.76
C PHE A 50 0.32 -0.36 0.26
N LEU A 51 -0.48 0.20 1.16
CA LEU A 51 -1.26 -0.57 2.12
C LEU A 51 -2.70 -0.70 1.63
N PRO A 52 -3.27 -1.91 1.54
CA PRO A 52 -4.64 -2.09 1.07
C PRO A 52 -5.68 -1.50 2.04
N ALA A 53 -5.34 -1.35 3.31
CA ALA A 53 -6.18 -0.66 4.30
C ALA A 53 -6.21 0.88 4.11
N CYS A 54 -5.36 1.44 3.25
CA CYS A 54 -5.25 2.87 3.02
C CYS A 54 -5.80 3.25 1.64
N THR A 55 -6.88 4.03 1.61
CA THR A 55 -7.58 4.45 0.37
C THR A 55 -6.99 5.70 -0.28
N ARG A 56 -5.81 6.15 0.17
CA ARG A 56 -5.19 7.38 -0.33
C ARG A 56 -4.58 7.16 -1.71
N VAL A 57 -4.94 8.05 -2.64
CA VAL A 57 -4.38 8.12 -4.00
C VAL A 57 -3.64 9.44 -4.23
N PHE A 58 -2.57 9.37 -5.01
CA PHE A 58 -1.63 10.47 -5.24
C PHE A 58 -1.44 10.70 -6.73
N SER A 59 -1.12 11.95 -7.10
CA SER A 59 -0.79 12.30 -8.48
C SER A 59 0.68 12.04 -8.84
N ARG A 60 1.55 11.88 -7.84
CA ARG A 60 2.99 11.68 -8.04
C ARG A 60 3.53 10.60 -7.11
N PRO A 61 4.48 9.76 -7.55
CA PRO A 61 5.08 8.73 -6.72
C PRO A 61 5.87 9.32 -5.54
N GLN A 62 6.45 10.52 -5.69
CA GLN A 62 7.14 11.21 -4.59
C GLN A 62 6.18 11.54 -3.43
N LYS A 63 4.95 11.98 -3.72
CA LYS A 63 3.95 12.30 -2.69
C LYS A 63 3.50 11.02 -1.96
N ARG A 64 3.34 9.92 -2.71
CA ARG A 64 3.06 8.61 -2.11
C ARG A 64 4.17 8.19 -1.15
N LYS A 65 5.44 8.31 -1.55
CA LYS A 65 6.59 8.00 -0.68
C LYS A 65 6.56 8.80 0.63
N LEU A 66 6.34 10.12 0.55
CA LEU A 66 6.23 10.96 1.75
C LEU A 66 5.07 10.51 2.64
N HIS A 67 3.90 10.23 2.07
CA HIS A 67 2.77 9.69 2.84
C HIS A 67 3.12 8.40 3.58
N MET A 68 3.86 7.49 2.96
CA MET A 68 4.29 6.26 3.62
C MET A 68 5.23 6.50 4.80
N ILE A 69 6.12 7.48 4.68
CA ILE A 69 7.05 7.85 5.76
C ILE A 69 6.28 8.55 6.88
N ASP A 70 5.41 9.51 6.54
CA ASP A 70 4.79 10.39 7.54
C ASP A 70 3.59 9.76 8.24
N LYS A 71 2.76 9.00 7.52
CA LYS A 71 1.50 8.44 8.05
C LYS A 71 1.59 6.97 8.41
N HIS A 72 2.49 6.24 7.76
CA HIS A 72 2.67 4.82 8.02
C HIS A 72 4.04 4.50 8.63
N HIS A 73 4.85 5.53 8.91
CA HIS A 73 6.15 5.43 9.60
C HIS A 73 7.10 4.42 8.96
N PHE A 74 7.05 4.32 7.63
CA PHE A 74 8.01 3.51 6.89
C PHE A 74 9.41 4.11 6.95
N ALA A 75 10.41 3.25 6.98
CA ALA A 75 11.80 3.67 6.94
C ALA A 75 12.09 4.41 5.62
N ARG A 76 12.84 5.51 5.69
CA ARG A 76 13.25 6.28 4.50
C ARG A 76 14.13 5.45 3.56
N SER A 77 14.88 4.49 4.13
CA SER A 77 15.75 3.53 3.46
C SER A 77 15.00 2.39 2.77
N PHE A 78 13.68 2.32 2.89
CA PHE A 78 12.87 1.30 2.23
C PHE A 78 13.03 1.37 0.70
N ASN A 79 13.11 0.20 0.05
CA ASN A 79 13.24 0.12 -1.39
C ASN A 79 11.88 0.38 -2.08
N TRP A 80 11.64 1.61 -2.52
CA TRP A 80 10.39 1.99 -3.20
C TRP A 80 10.28 1.43 -4.63
N SER A 81 11.37 0.92 -5.20
CA SER A 81 11.35 0.29 -6.53
C SER A 81 10.71 -1.10 -6.52
N LEU A 82 10.36 -1.64 -5.35
CA LEU A 82 9.76 -2.97 -5.23
C LEU A 82 8.44 -3.13 -5.99
N VAL A 83 7.63 -2.09 -6.07
CA VAL A 83 6.39 -2.13 -6.89
C VAL A 83 6.68 -2.31 -8.38
N ARG A 84 7.88 -1.90 -8.82
CA ARG A 84 8.32 -1.97 -10.21
C ARG A 84 9.10 -3.24 -10.51
N SER A 85 10.10 -3.52 -9.71
CA SER A 85 11.08 -4.59 -9.95
C SER A 85 10.63 -5.94 -9.38
N GLY A 86 9.67 -5.93 -8.45
CA GLY A 86 9.31 -7.09 -7.66
C GLY A 86 10.45 -7.59 -6.76
N LEU A 87 10.21 -8.75 -6.14
CA LEU A 87 11.09 -9.35 -5.14
C LEU A 87 12.40 -9.91 -5.70
N ARG A 88 12.54 -9.97 -7.02
CA ARG A 88 13.76 -10.45 -7.68
C ARG A 88 14.99 -9.59 -7.38
N SER A 89 14.78 -8.35 -6.92
CA SER A 89 15.84 -7.42 -6.50
C SER A 89 15.66 -6.92 -5.06
N ALA A 90 14.78 -7.55 -4.28
CA ALA A 90 14.49 -7.19 -2.91
C ALA A 90 15.23 -8.12 -1.94
N ASN A 91 15.77 -7.57 -0.86
CA ASN A 91 16.19 -8.41 0.25
C ASN A 91 14.97 -8.84 1.07
N SER A 92 15.01 -10.05 1.65
CA SER A 92 13.95 -10.58 2.54
C SER A 92 13.54 -9.60 3.64
N ALA A 93 14.50 -8.83 4.17
CA ALA A 93 14.26 -7.80 5.17
C ALA A 93 13.26 -6.71 4.74
N ASP A 94 13.19 -6.37 3.45
CA ASP A 94 12.22 -5.38 2.96
C ASP A 94 10.80 -5.96 2.92
N VAL A 95 10.67 -7.28 2.70
CA VAL A 95 9.39 -8.01 2.80
C VAL A 95 8.91 -8.05 4.24
N ASP A 96 9.79 -8.38 5.18
CA ASP A 96 9.46 -8.45 6.60
C ASP A 96 9.04 -7.08 7.14
N ARG A 97 9.70 -6.00 6.70
CA ARG A 97 9.32 -4.63 7.04
C ARG A 97 7.93 -4.27 6.51
N LEU A 98 7.59 -4.71 5.30
CA LEU A 98 6.25 -4.52 4.72
C LEU A 98 5.18 -5.28 5.50
N ALA A 99 5.41 -6.55 5.79
CA ALA A 99 4.51 -7.39 6.57
C ALA A 99 4.29 -6.82 7.99
N SER A 100 5.38 -6.38 8.63
CA SER A 100 5.34 -5.77 9.96
C SER A 100 4.61 -4.42 9.97
N ALA A 101 4.77 -3.61 8.92
CA ALA A 101 4.07 -2.34 8.80
C ALA A 101 2.58 -2.50 8.50
N PHE A 102 2.22 -3.57 7.77
CA PHE A 102 0.82 -3.97 7.57
C PHE A 102 0.13 -4.29 8.91
N GLN A 103 0.79 -5.05 9.79
CA GLN A 103 0.27 -5.35 11.14
C GLN A 103 0.12 -4.12 12.05
N ARG A 104 0.91 -3.06 11.88
CA ARG A 104 0.75 -1.82 12.67
C ARG A 104 -0.40 -0.95 12.19
N SER A 105 -0.78 -1.05 10.91
CA SER A 105 -1.84 -0.22 10.32
C SER A 105 -3.27 -0.65 10.72
N VAL A 106 -3.46 -1.92 11.10
CA VAL A 106 -4.75 -2.43 11.58
C VAL A 106 -5.06 -2.04 13.03
N SER A 107 -4.06 -1.63 13.82
CA SER A 107 -4.24 -1.30 15.24
C SER A 107 -4.73 0.14 15.51
N PHE A 108 -4.83 1.00 14.48
CA PHE A 108 -5.35 2.37 14.59
C PHE A 108 -6.76 2.53 13.95
N GLY A 109 -7.52 1.44 13.88
CA GLY A 109 -8.89 1.39 13.38
C GLY A 109 -9.96 1.31 14.46
N ARG A 110 -9.86 2.08 15.55
CA ARG A 110 -11.00 2.40 16.42
C ARG A 110 -10.86 3.83 16.90
N HIS A 111 -11.63 4.75 16.33
CA HIS A 111 -12.25 5.91 17.00
C HIS A 111 -13.05 6.72 15.97
N GLY A 112 -14.21 6.17 15.59
CA GLY A 112 -15.34 6.99 15.18
C GLY A 112 -16.00 7.55 16.44
N THR A 113 -15.68 8.81 16.75
CA THR A 113 -16.49 9.80 17.49
C THR A 113 -17.48 9.29 18.56
N GLN A 114 -17.09 9.33 19.83
CA GLN A 114 -18.04 9.54 20.92
C GLN A 114 -18.32 11.05 21.03
N SER A 115 -19.50 11.49 20.57
CA SER A 115 -20.06 12.77 21.03
C SER A 115 -20.75 12.53 22.36
N ARG A 116 -20.09 13.01 23.42
CA ARG A 116 -20.63 13.21 24.77
C ARG A 116 -21.63 14.38 24.75
N MET A 117 -22.59 14.35 25.69
CA MET A 117 -23.36 15.43 26.36
C MET A 117 -24.87 15.14 26.30
N GLN A 118 -25.71 15.18 27.35
CA GLN A 118 -25.65 15.40 28.81
C GLN A 118 -26.99 14.86 29.39
N ARG A 119 -26.99 14.40 30.66
CA ARG A 119 -28.19 14.25 31.52
C ARG A 119 -28.75 15.65 31.88
N PRO A 120 -30.05 15.88 32.17
CA PRO A 120 -30.67 15.43 33.43
C PRO A 120 -32.19 15.11 33.46
N GLN A 121 -32.53 14.43 34.56
CA GLN A 121 -33.76 14.30 35.38
C GLN A 121 -35.18 14.65 34.87
N ASN A 122 -36.11 13.82 35.38
CA ASN A 122 -37.44 14.12 35.95
C ASN A 122 -38.68 13.83 35.08
N ASN A 123 -39.38 12.73 35.38
CA ASN A 123 -40.66 12.68 36.13
C ASN A 123 -41.13 11.22 36.19
#